data_AF-A0A3N4KL59-F1
#
_entry.id   AF-A0A3N4KL59-F1
#
_cell.length_a   1.000
_cell.length_b   1.000
_cell.length_c   1.000
_cell.angle_alpha   90.00
_cell.angle_beta   90.00
_cell.angle_gamma   90.00
#
_symmetry.space_group_name_H-M   'P 1'
#
loop_
_entity.id
_entity.type
_entity.pdbx_description
1 polymer ?
#
loop_
_entity_poly.entity_id
_entity_poly.type
_entity_poly.pdbx_seq_one_letter_code
_entity_poly.pdbx_strand_id
1 'polypeptide(L)'
;MYATTVYVISIGCVFLLWVFFTAGLATVLSVYKAFISTAYNHLARQTPQLLRGNTNVTRTEALLYLVYIIGNIIAVFVEDLTRKGIQSRAGFLALINMAPLVLVGRPNSLVNSYMISQRTQERLHTVIGYMVLVQSVIHTAIGISMNQNQRSFTGYLAVGGITFLCVFMAKFCRSLAFEAFRALHVLVALLVLVSLSLHVQITRIPLLRTGPSICVFVIVALWAALIVFRVVRSIFSSLGARAYVIGHEKDDGIVQIVVDFRNPWFKFQPGQFMYITIPSISSSAVLQSHPFQLVWWDQPLSRAFFLVRPGKGFTRNLLHHRSAWMSRGESTEDPIMMATTLRTIVEGPYGLSDLKLGSYGTVLMVATGLGIASQLPYIKHLLDAHHSRSVTTQKIKLFWEVQMEGSTHTHTRTLSFPRPWHTCPVIVGADVFLLVFQATDTGFPDGWLN
;
A
#
# COMPACT_ATOMS: atom_id res chain seq x y z
N MET A 1 25.47 -38.54 8.83
CA MET A 1 24.14 -38.59 9.46
C MET A 1 23.77 -37.29 10.18
N TYR A 2 24.64 -36.69 11.01
CA TYR A 2 24.30 -35.51 11.82
C TYR A 2 23.85 -34.28 11.00
N ALA A 3 24.54 -33.95 9.90
CA ALA A 3 24.20 -32.81 9.05
C ALA A 3 22.83 -32.94 8.37
N THR A 4 22.49 -34.16 7.93
CA THR A 4 21.21 -34.47 7.28
C THR A 4 20.06 -34.37 8.26
N THR A 5 20.24 -34.84 9.49
CA THR A 5 19.24 -34.74 10.56
C THR A 5 19.02 -33.29 10.99
N VAL A 6 20.09 -32.49 11.14
CA VAL A 6 19.98 -31.05 11.46
C VAL A 6 19.29 -30.28 10.33
N TYR A 7 19.57 -30.61 9.07
CA TYR A 7 18.92 -30.02 7.90
C TYR A 7 17.41 -30.34 7.85
N VAL A 8 17.04 -31.60 8.08
CA VAL A 8 15.63 -32.04 8.09
C VAL A 8 14.86 -31.43 9.26
N ILE A 9 15.46 -31.33 10.45
CA ILE A 9 14.85 -30.66 11.61
C ILE A 9 14.69 -29.17 11.34
N SER A 10 15.71 -28.50 10.77
CA SER A 10 15.65 -27.06 10.46
C SER A 10 14.57 -26.74 9.44
N ILE A 11 14.46 -27.54 8.37
CA ILE A 11 13.40 -27.38 7.35
C ILE A 11 12.04 -27.73 7.93
N GLY A 12 11.93 -28.78 8.75
CA GLY A 12 10.70 -29.15 9.46
C GLY A 12 10.22 -28.02 10.36
N CYS A 13 11.10 -27.39 11.13
CA CYS A 13 10.78 -26.23 11.96
C CYS A 13 10.37 -25.01 11.13
N VAL A 14 11.06 -24.71 10.02
CA VAL A 14 10.69 -23.61 9.12
C VAL A 14 9.34 -23.86 8.45
N PHE A 15 9.08 -25.10 8.01
CA PHE A 15 7.81 -25.51 7.41
C PHE A 15 6.68 -25.48 8.43
N LEU A 16 6.89 -25.98 9.65
CA LEU A 16 5.91 -25.90 10.73
C LEU A 16 5.65 -24.44 11.14
N LEU A 17 6.69 -23.60 11.26
CA LEU A 17 6.51 -22.16 11.49
C LEU A 17 5.75 -21.49 10.36
N TRP A 18 5.99 -21.87 9.10
CA TRP A 18 5.23 -21.38 7.95
C TRP A 18 3.78 -21.87 7.97
N VAL A 19 3.52 -23.12 8.32
CA VAL A 19 2.17 -23.68 8.46
C VAL A 19 1.43 -23.07 9.65
N PHE A 20 2.06 -22.92 10.82
CA PHE A 20 1.47 -22.24 11.98
C PHE A 20 1.30 -20.74 11.75
N PHE A 21 2.19 -20.11 10.99
CA PHE A 21 2.03 -18.71 10.59
C PHE A 21 0.91 -18.57 9.58
N THR A 22 0.83 -19.39 8.54
CA THR A 22 -0.23 -19.32 7.53
C THR A 22 -1.57 -19.77 8.08
N ALA A 23 -1.63 -20.82 8.90
CA ALA A 23 -2.82 -21.29 9.58
C ALA A 23 -3.24 -20.32 10.68
N GLY A 24 -2.33 -19.87 11.56
CA GLY A 24 -2.63 -18.91 12.61
C GLY A 24 -3.02 -17.54 12.06
N LEU A 25 -2.36 -17.07 11.00
CA LEU A 25 -2.76 -15.88 10.26
C LEU A 25 -4.09 -16.11 9.54
N ALA A 26 -4.33 -17.27 8.93
CA ALA A 26 -5.61 -17.61 8.31
C ALA A 26 -6.72 -17.79 9.36
N THR A 27 -6.43 -18.22 10.58
CA THR A 27 -7.40 -18.36 11.68
C THR A 27 -7.69 -16.99 12.27
N VAL A 28 -6.68 -16.18 12.58
CA VAL A 28 -6.87 -14.80 13.04
C VAL A 28 -7.59 -13.97 11.97
N LEU A 29 -7.21 -14.11 10.70
CA LEU A 29 -7.83 -13.40 9.60
C LEU A 29 -9.15 -14.01 9.16
N SER A 30 -9.43 -15.30 9.35
CA SER A 30 -10.76 -15.89 9.12
C SER A 30 -11.72 -15.60 10.26
N VAL A 31 -11.24 -15.52 11.51
CA VAL A 31 -12.01 -14.98 12.64
C VAL A 31 -12.27 -13.50 12.39
N TYR A 32 -11.27 -12.72 11.99
CA TYR A 32 -11.43 -11.32 11.60
C TYR A 32 -12.36 -11.16 10.39
N LYS A 33 -12.26 -12.03 9.38
CA LYS A 33 -13.09 -11.99 8.16
C LYS A 33 -14.49 -12.56 8.39
N ALA A 34 -14.69 -13.53 9.27
CA ALA A 34 -15.99 -14.04 9.68
C ALA A 34 -16.69 -13.02 10.60
N PHE A 35 -15.95 -12.41 11.52
CA PHE A 35 -16.43 -11.30 12.34
C PHE A 35 -16.78 -10.08 11.48
N ILE A 36 -15.91 -9.69 10.54
CA ILE A 36 -16.19 -8.62 9.58
C ILE A 36 -17.32 -9.01 8.65
N SER A 37 -17.39 -10.23 8.10
CA SER A 37 -18.46 -10.71 7.23
C SER A 37 -19.82 -10.65 7.93
N THR A 38 -19.86 -11.07 9.19
CA THR A 38 -21.08 -11.07 10.01
C THR A 38 -21.49 -9.65 10.39
N ALA A 39 -20.54 -8.77 10.72
CA ALA A 39 -20.77 -7.34 10.99
C ALA A 39 -21.08 -6.52 9.72
N TYR A 40 -20.50 -6.90 8.57
CA TYR A 40 -20.66 -6.27 7.26
C TYR A 40 -22.06 -6.50 6.70
N ASN A 41 -22.58 -7.73 6.87
CA ASN A 41 -23.93 -8.08 6.45
C ASN A 41 -25.03 -7.49 7.35
N HIS A 42 -24.70 -7.03 8.58
CA HIS A 42 -25.67 -6.47 9.51
C HIS A 42 -25.66 -4.94 9.67
N LEU A 43 -24.59 -4.23 9.33
CA LEU A 43 -24.48 -2.78 9.62
C LEU A 43 -24.23 -1.85 8.42
N ALA A 44 -24.32 -2.33 7.18
CA ALA A 44 -24.14 -1.48 6.01
C ALA A 44 -25.43 -0.71 5.63
N ARG A 45 -25.71 0.44 6.27
CA ARG A 45 -26.56 1.53 5.72
C ARG A 45 -26.15 2.92 6.26
N GLN A 46 -26.28 3.90 5.36
CA GLN A 46 -25.74 5.28 5.31
C GLN A 46 -26.05 6.19 6.51
N THR A 47 -25.28 7.28 6.67
CA THR A 47 -25.68 8.47 7.45
C THR A 47 -24.80 9.71 7.13
N PRO A 48 -25.27 10.93 7.44
CA PRO A 48 -25.02 12.14 6.67
C PRO A 48 -23.75 12.94 7.03
N GLN A 49 -23.40 13.78 6.06
CA GLN A 49 -22.17 14.56 5.87
C GLN A 49 -22.02 15.79 6.78
N LEU A 50 -22.20 15.68 8.11
CA LEU A 50 -22.24 16.88 8.97
C LEU A 50 -21.03 17.14 9.87
N LEU A 51 -19.96 16.33 9.82
CA LEU A 51 -18.71 16.64 10.53
C LEU A 51 -17.51 16.46 9.60
N ARG A 52 -17.25 17.50 8.81
CA ARG A 52 -16.05 17.65 7.95
C ARG A 52 -14.80 17.87 8.82
N GLY A 53 -14.28 16.79 9.39
CA GLY A 53 -12.85 16.52 9.43
C GLY A 53 -12.55 15.51 8.32
N ASN A 54 -11.38 15.56 7.70
CA ASN A 54 -10.97 14.65 6.61
C ASN A 54 -10.78 13.19 7.10
N THR A 55 -11.84 12.56 7.60
CA THR A 55 -11.85 11.26 8.26
C THR A 55 -12.93 10.38 7.65
N ASN A 56 -12.65 9.84 6.46
CA ASN A 56 -13.48 8.77 5.86
C ASN A 56 -13.27 7.46 6.64
N VAL A 57 -13.62 7.42 7.93
CA VAL A 57 -13.63 6.21 8.75
C VAL A 57 -15.05 5.66 8.70
N THR A 58 -15.20 4.41 8.26
CA THR A 58 -16.52 3.75 8.25
C THR A 58 -16.97 3.46 9.68
N ARG A 59 -18.29 3.36 9.93
CA ARG A 59 -18.85 3.04 11.25
C ARG A 59 -18.29 1.73 11.82
N THR A 60 -18.10 0.75 10.94
CA THR A 60 -17.54 -0.55 11.28
C THR A 60 -16.07 -0.44 11.67
N GLU A 61 -15.26 0.31 10.92
CA GLU A 61 -13.86 0.60 11.31
C GLU A 61 -13.80 1.32 12.67
N ALA A 62 -14.66 2.31 12.91
CA ALA A 62 -14.71 3.04 14.18
C ALA A 62 -15.07 2.12 15.36
N LEU A 63 -16.07 1.25 15.19
CA LEU A 63 -16.46 0.27 16.21
C LEU A 63 -15.34 -0.73 16.48
N LEU A 64 -14.66 -1.22 15.44
CA LEU A 64 -13.52 -2.13 15.58
C LEU A 64 -12.37 -1.49 16.36
N TYR A 65 -12.06 -0.21 16.09
CA TYR A 65 -11.04 0.53 16.84
C TYR A 65 -11.44 0.72 18.31
N LEU A 66 -12.72 1.02 18.57
CA LEU A 66 -13.23 1.17 19.93
C LEU A 66 -13.11 -0.15 20.71
N VAL A 67 -13.55 -1.27 20.14
CA VAL A 67 -13.43 -2.60 20.75
C VAL A 67 -11.97 -2.95 21.00
N TYR A 68 -11.08 -2.69 20.05
CA TYR A 68 -9.64 -2.90 20.21
C TYR A 68 -9.05 -2.08 21.37
N ILE A 69 -9.40 -0.79 21.48
CA ILE A 69 -8.92 0.09 22.54
C ILE A 69 -9.45 -0.38 23.90
N ILE A 70 -10.76 -0.61 24.02
CA ILE A 70 -11.39 -1.10 25.26
C ILE A 70 -10.77 -2.42 25.69
N GLY A 71 -10.61 -3.38 24.77
CA GLY A 71 -9.98 -4.67 25.04
C GLY A 71 -8.56 -4.55 25.57
N ASN A 72 -7.75 -3.63 25.02
CA ASN A 72 -6.39 -3.38 25.51
C ASN A 72 -6.39 -2.72 26.90
N ILE A 73 -7.30 -1.80 27.18
CA ILE A 73 -7.44 -1.17 28.51
C ILE A 73 -7.81 -2.25 29.53
N ILE A 74 -8.86 -3.03 29.25
CA ILE A 74 -9.31 -4.15 30.09
C ILE A 74 -8.13 -5.11 30.35
N ALA A 75 -7.40 -5.53 29.32
CA ALA A 75 -6.28 -6.45 29.46
C ALA A 75 -5.13 -5.90 30.35
N VAL A 76 -4.94 -4.58 30.43
CA VAL A 76 -3.97 -3.98 31.36
C VAL A 76 -4.46 -4.07 32.82
N PHE A 77 -5.77 -3.98 33.08
CA PHE A 77 -6.32 -3.76 34.43
C PHE A 77 -7.13 -4.92 35.05
N VAL A 78 -7.45 -6.00 34.31
CA VAL A 78 -8.44 -7.00 34.77
C VAL A 78 -8.05 -7.85 35.98
N GLU A 79 -6.79 -8.28 36.12
CA GLU A 79 -6.45 -9.30 37.12
C GLU A 79 -5.81 -8.73 38.39
N ASP A 80 -4.59 -8.22 38.27
CA ASP A 80 -3.78 -7.80 39.40
C ASP A 80 -3.49 -6.29 39.32
N LEU A 81 -4.26 -5.50 40.07
CA LEU A 81 -4.14 -4.04 40.13
C LEU A 81 -2.92 -3.55 40.91
N THR A 82 -2.03 -4.44 41.38
CA THR A 82 -0.74 -4.02 41.92
C THR A 82 0.09 -3.33 40.85
N ARG A 83 0.97 -2.42 41.27
CA ARG A 83 1.91 -1.72 40.37
C ARG A 83 2.71 -2.72 39.52
N LYS A 84 3.18 -3.82 40.12
CA LYS A 84 3.95 -4.86 39.43
C LYS A 84 3.12 -5.61 38.39
N GLY A 85 1.87 -5.96 38.72
CA GLY A 85 0.95 -6.63 37.79
C GLY A 85 0.64 -5.77 36.56
N ILE A 86 0.26 -4.51 36.79
CA ILE A 86 -0.03 -3.53 35.72
C ILE A 86 1.20 -3.32 34.84
N GLN A 87 2.38 -3.10 35.44
CA GLN A 87 3.64 -2.92 34.71
C GLN A 87 3.95 -4.12 33.79
N SER A 88 3.84 -5.34 34.32
CA SER A 88 4.13 -6.57 33.58
C SER A 88 3.18 -6.75 32.40
N ARG A 89 1.87 -6.58 32.62
CA ARG A 89 0.85 -6.71 31.56
C ARG A 89 0.97 -5.62 30.50
N ALA A 90 1.24 -4.37 30.89
CA ALA A 90 1.48 -3.29 29.94
C ALA A 90 2.67 -3.60 29.01
N GLY A 91 3.79 -4.08 29.56
CA GLY A 91 4.95 -4.49 28.77
C GLY A 91 4.65 -5.68 27.85
N PHE A 92 3.94 -6.69 28.36
CA PHE A 92 3.58 -7.88 27.57
C PHE A 92 2.59 -7.55 26.44
N LEU A 93 1.59 -6.72 26.69
CA LEU A 93 0.63 -6.26 25.68
C LEU A 93 1.29 -5.37 24.63
N ALA A 94 2.26 -4.54 25.01
CA ALA A 94 3.06 -3.78 24.06
C ALA A 94 3.79 -4.73 23.08
N LEU A 95 4.39 -5.81 23.59
CA LEU A 95 5.01 -6.83 22.74
C LEU A 95 3.99 -7.55 21.85
N ILE A 96 2.83 -7.96 22.39
CA ILE A 96 1.79 -8.61 21.59
C ILE A 96 1.33 -7.70 20.44
N ASN A 97 1.11 -6.41 20.72
CA ASN A 97 0.68 -5.43 19.72
C ASN A 97 1.76 -5.12 18.67
N MET A 98 3.04 -5.36 18.95
CA MET A 98 4.12 -5.18 17.97
C MET A 98 4.05 -6.20 16.82
N ALA A 99 3.52 -7.42 17.04
CA ALA A 99 3.39 -8.41 15.98
C ALA A 99 2.47 -7.95 14.82
N PRO A 100 1.20 -7.54 15.06
CA PRO A 100 0.37 -6.97 14.01
C PRO A 100 0.90 -5.62 13.51
N LEU A 101 1.55 -4.80 14.37
CA LEU A 101 2.14 -3.52 13.95
C LEU A 101 3.14 -3.69 12.79
N VAL A 102 4.01 -4.68 12.92
CA VAL A 102 5.01 -5.03 11.91
C VAL A 102 4.36 -5.57 10.64
N LEU A 103 3.31 -6.38 10.79
CA LEU A 103 2.59 -6.98 9.66
C LEU A 103 1.94 -5.92 8.76
N VAL A 104 1.31 -4.89 9.35
CA VAL A 104 0.58 -3.85 8.60
C VAL A 104 1.43 -2.63 8.19
N GLY A 105 2.71 -2.57 8.56
CA GLY A 105 3.54 -1.37 8.37
C GLY A 105 3.89 -0.99 6.92
N ARG A 106 3.63 -1.88 5.96
CA ARG A 106 3.70 -1.57 4.52
C ARG A 106 2.74 -2.47 3.75
N PRO A 107 2.31 -2.06 2.54
CA PRO A 107 1.57 -2.93 1.64
C PRO A 107 2.30 -4.26 1.48
N ASN A 108 1.62 -5.37 1.75
CA ASN A 108 2.14 -6.68 1.47
C ASN A 108 1.06 -7.48 0.73
N SER A 109 1.50 -8.35 -0.18
CA SER A 109 0.58 -9.13 -0.99
C SER A 109 -0.25 -10.09 -0.13
N LEU A 110 0.30 -10.54 1.02
CA LEU A 110 -0.37 -11.47 1.93
C LEU A 110 -1.65 -10.87 2.51
N VAL A 111 -1.58 -9.68 3.10
CA VAL A 111 -2.69 -8.92 3.70
C VAL A 111 -3.65 -8.43 2.61
N ASN A 112 -3.14 -8.06 1.43
CA ASN A 112 -4.00 -7.74 0.29
C ASN A 112 -4.84 -8.94 -0.17
N SER A 113 -4.32 -10.18 -0.09
CA SER A 113 -5.10 -11.39 -0.38
C SER A 113 -6.30 -11.58 0.57
N TYR A 114 -6.28 -10.94 1.75
CA TYR A 114 -7.42 -10.93 2.69
C TYR A 114 -8.36 -9.73 2.50
N MET A 115 -8.23 -9.00 1.38
CA MET A 115 -9.09 -7.88 1.01
C MET A 115 -9.00 -6.67 1.95
N ILE A 116 -7.86 -6.49 2.64
CA ILE A 116 -7.64 -5.32 3.49
C ILE A 116 -6.94 -4.23 2.67
N SER A 117 -7.59 -3.08 2.51
CA SER A 117 -7.06 -1.97 1.71
C SER A 117 -5.77 -1.39 2.31
N GLN A 118 -4.89 -0.83 1.48
CA GLN A 118 -3.69 -0.15 1.96
C GLN A 118 -4.02 0.99 2.94
N ARG A 119 -5.08 1.75 2.67
CA ARG A 119 -5.52 2.84 3.55
C ARG A 119 -5.89 2.32 4.94
N THR A 120 -6.56 1.17 5.00
CA THR A 120 -6.90 0.50 6.26
C THR A 120 -5.64 -0.02 6.95
N GLN A 121 -4.68 -0.58 6.22
CA GLN A 121 -3.39 -1.01 6.79
C GLN A 121 -2.61 0.15 7.41
N GLU A 122 -2.49 1.29 6.71
CA GLU A 122 -1.80 2.49 7.22
C GLU A 122 -2.46 3.04 8.49
N ARG A 123 -3.79 3.04 8.54
CA ARG A 123 -4.55 3.41 9.74
C ARG A 123 -4.31 2.44 10.89
N LEU A 124 -4.39 1.15 10.63
CA LEU A 124 -4.12 0.11 11.64
C LEU A 124 -2.71 0.24 12.19
N HIS A 125 -1.70 0.41 11.33
CA HIS A 125 -0.32 0.63 11.74
C HIS A 125 -0.20 1.83 12.69
N THR A 126 -0.89 2.93 12.35
CA THR A 126 -0.90 4.15 13.17
C THR A 126 -1.55 3.91 14.54
N VAL A 127 -2.76 3.34 14.56
CA VAL A 127 -3.52 3.10 15.81
C VAL A 127 -2.78 2.12 16.73
N ILE A 128 -2.27 1.03 16.18
CA ILE A 128 -1.50 0.04 16.94
C ILE A 128 -0.19 0.64 17.45
N GLY A 129 0.49 1.48 16.64
CA GLY A 129 1.71 2.16 17.03
C GLY A 129 1.51 3.07 18.25
N TYR A 130 0.42 3.84 18.27
CA TYR A 130 0.05 4.64 19.45
C TYR A 130 -0.31 3.78 20.67
N MET A 131 -0.98 2.64 20.48
CA MET A 131 -1.28 1.71 21.57
C MET A 131 0.02 1.16 22.19
N VAL A 132 0.97 0.72 21.36
CA VAL A 132 2.30 0.26 21.79
C VAL A 132 3.04 1.37 22.55
N LEU A 133 2.98 2.62 22.07
CA LEU A 133 3.56 3.76 22.78
C LEU A 133 2.98 3.92 24.18
N VAL A 134 1.65 3.98 24.29
CA VAL A 134 0.96 4.18 25.58
C VAL A 134 1.31 3.05 26.56
N GLN A 135 1.25 1.80 26.10
CA GLN A 135 1.56 0.64 26.92
C GLN A 135 3.05 0.62 27.35
N SER A 136 3.96 1.01 26.46
CA SER A 136 5.39 1.14 26.76
C SER A 136 5.65 2.24 27.79
N VAL A 137 4.99 3.40 27.67
CA VAL A 137 5.10 4.50 28.64
C VAL A 137 4.58 4.08 30.01
N ILE A 138 3.43 3.38 30.09
CA ILE A 138 2.92 2.85 31.35
C ILE A 138 3.92 1.87 31.99
N HIS A 139 4.44 0.92 31.19
CA HIS A 139 5.46 -0.04 31.64
C HIS A 139 6.70 0.66 32.19
N THR A 140 7.24 1.65 31.48
CA THR A 140 8.44 2.40 31.89
C THR A 140 8.16 3.28 33.11
N ALA A 141 7.05 4.02 33.14
CA ALA A 141 6.72 4.93 34.24
C ALA A 141 6.54 4.18 35.57
N ILE A 142 5.82 3.05 35.54
CA ILE A 142 5.66 2.22 36.75
C ILE A 142 7.00 1.61 37.16
N GLY A 143 7.80 1.11 36.20
CA GLY A 143 9.14 0.58 36.47
C GLY A 143 10.05 1.59 37.18
N ILE A 144 10.07 2.84 36.70
CA ILE A 144 10.79 3.95 37.32
C ILE A 144 10.24 4.22 38.74
N SER A 145 8.92 4.29 38.90
CA SER A 145 8.29 4.56 40.21
C SER A 145 8.59 3.48 41.27
N MET A 146 8.86 2.26 40.82
CA MET A 146 9.23 1.12 41.66
C MET A 146 10.74 0.99 41.85
N ASN A 147 11.52 1.96 41.36
CA ASN A 147 12.98 1.96 41.39
C ASN A 147 13.60 0.68 40.80
N GLN A 148 12.90 0.04 39.86
CA GLN A 148 13.38 -1.19 39.22
C GLN A 148 14.54 -0.86 38.29
N ASN A 149 15.69 -1.50 38.56
CA ASN A 149 16.92 -1.49 37.79
C ASN A 149 17.06 -0.27 36.85
N GLN A 150 17.31 0.91 37.44
CA GLN A 150 17.49 2.19 36.71
C GLN A 150 18.58 2.15 35.63
N ARG A 151 19.32 1.04 35.50
CA ARG A 151 20.35 0.78 34.50
C ARG A 151 19.84 0.02 33.26
N SER A 152 18.53 -0.17 33.07
CA SER A 152 17.99 -0.77 31.84
C SER A 152 18.03 0.21 30.66
N PHE A 153 19.25 0.59 30.24
CA PHE A 153 19.51 1.50 29.12
C PHE A 153 18.79 1.05 27.85
N THR A 154 18.75 -0.26 27.59
CA THR A 154 18.06 -0.86 26.44
C THR A 154 16.53 -0.72 26.52
N GLY A 155 15.94 -0.72 27.72
CA GLY A 155 14.51 -0.42 27.89
C GLY A 155 14.20 1.04 27.55
N TYR A 156 15.03 1.97 28.06
CA TYR A 156 14.88 3.40 27.78
C TYR A 156 15.11 3.76 26.31
N LEU A 157 16.09 3.12 25.68
CA LEU A 157 16.36 3.30 24.25
C LEU A 157 15.19 2.80 23.39
N ALA A 158 14.53 1.70 23.79
CA ALA A 158 13.35 1.18 23.10
C ALA A 158 12.16 2.15 23.19
N VAL A 159 11.77 2.61 24.40
CA VAL A 159 10.65 3.55 24.56
C VAL A 159 10.95 4.92 23.94
N GLY A 160 12.21 5.38 23.99
CA GLY A 160 12.66 6.59 23.31
C GLY A 160 12.52 6.49 21.79
N GLY A 161 12.94 5.36 21.21
CA GLY A 161 12.77 5.10 19.78
C GLY A 161 11.30 5.02 19.36
N ILE A 162 10.45 4.34 20.14
CA ILE A 162 8.99 4.28 19.88
C ILE A 162 8.36 5.68 19.95
N THR A 163 8.74 6.48 20.95
CA THR A 163 8.28 7.87 21.11
C THR A 163 8.71 8.72 19.91
N PHE A 164 9.95 8.58 19.45
CA PHE A 164 10.46 9.25 18.27
C PHE A 164 9.66 8.89 17.01
N LEU A 165 9.38 7.59 16.81
CA LEU A 165 8.58 7.11 15.68
C LEU A 165 7.12 7.58 15.70
N CYS A 166 6.52 7.79 16.87
CA CYS A 166 5.11 8.17 16.99
C CYS A 166 4.88 9.70 17.03
N VAL A 167 5.79 10.45 17.67
CA VAL A 167 5.63 11.90 17.92
C VAL A 167 6.42 12.72 16.91
N PHE A 168 7.72 12.45 16.77
CA PHE A 168 8.62 13.25 15.93
C PHE A 168 8.49 12.91 14.44
N MET A 169 8.12 11.67 14.14
CA MET A 169 7.85 11.20 12.78
C MET A 169 6.38 11.41 12.36
N ALA A 170 5.61 12.20 13.11
CA ALA A 170 4.26 12.60 12.71
C ALA A 170 4.26 13.58 11.51
N LYS A 171 3.06 13.83 10.95
CA LYS A 171 2.76 14.45 9.64
C LYS A 171 3.70 15.57 9.13
N PHE A 172 4.29 16.37 10.02
CA PHE A 172 5.17 17.50 9.70
C PHE A 172 6.47 17.10 8.99
N CYS A 173 7.15 16.03 9.42
CA CYS A 173 8.41 15.59 8.80
C CYS A 173 8.19 14.91 7.44
N ARG A 174 7.02 14.26 7.26
CA ARG A 174 6.69 13.51 6.05
C ARG A 174 6.49 14.41 4.82
N SER A 175 6.05 15.65 4.99
CA SER A 175 5.80 16.59 3.89
C SER A 175 7.08 17.23 3.33
N LEU A 176 8.17 17.30 4.13
CA LEU A 176 9.39 17.99 3.72
C LEU A 176 10.37 17.07 2.97
N ALA A 177 10.53 15.83 3.43
CA ALA A 177 11.45 14.87 2.82
C ALA A 177 10.96 13.41 3.02
N PHE A 178 9.96 13.00 2.23
CA PHE A 178 9.32 11.68 2.32
C PHE A 178 10.31 10.50 2.28
N GLU A 179 11.36 10.60 1.48
CA GLU A 179 12.35 9.54 1.30
C GLU A 179 13.26 9.39 2.53
N ALA A 180 13.77 10.50 3.06
CA ALA A 180 14.57 10.52 4.29
C ALA A 180 13.75 10.04 5.50
N PHE A 181 12.50 10.50 5.58
CA PHE A 181 11.53 10.03 6.57
C PHE A 181 11.39 8.50 6.57
N ARG A 182 11.22 7.90 5.38
CA ARG A 182 11.06 6.46 5.22
C ARG A 182 12.31 5.68 5.62
N ALA A 183 13.49 6.16 5.26
CA ALA A 183 14.76 5.53 5.63
C ALA A 183 14.99 5.58 7.14
N LEU A 184 14.77 6.75 7.75
CA LEU A 184 14.94 6.95 9.18
C LEU A 184 13.95 6.12 10.00
N HIS A 185 12.69 6.00 9.56
CA HIS A 185 11.70 5.17 10.23
C HIS A 185 12.15 3.70 10.30
N VAL A 186 12.68 3.13 9.21
CA VAL A 186 13.19 1.75 9.18
C VAL A 186 14.41 1.60 10.09
N LEU A 187 15.33 2.57 10.08
CA LEU A 187 16.53 2.55 10.93
C LEU A 187 16.18 2.57 12.42
N VAL A 188 15.26 3.46 12.84
CA VAL A 188 14.86 3.54 14.24
C VAL A 188 14.02 2.33 14.65
N ALA A 189 13.17 1.80 13.76
CA ALA A 189 12.43 0.56 14.03
C ALA A 189 13.37 -0.64 14.27
N LEU A 190 14.44 -0.76 13.47
CA LEU A 190 15.52 -1.72 13.69
C LEU A 190 16.17 -1.56 15.06
N LEU A 191 16.53 -0.32 15.42
CA LEU A 191 17.12 -0.01 16.72
C LEU A 191 16.19 -0.41 17.88
N VAL A 192 14.89 -0.13 17.76
CA VAL A 192 13.88 -0.55 18.75
C VAL A 192 13.83 -2.07 18.88
N LEU A 193 13.82 -2.83 17.78
CA LEU A 193 13.80 -4.31 17.82
C LEU A 193 15.06 -4.90 18.47
N VAL A 194 16.25 -4.37 18.14
CA VAL A 194 17.51 -4.78 18.78
C VAL A 194 17.47 -4.44 20.27
N SER A 195 17.04 -3.23 20.62
CA SER A 195 16.98 -2.77 22.00
C SER A 195 15.99 -3.59 22.84
N LEU A 196 14.83 -3.95 22.29
CA LEU A 196 13.87 -4.84 22.93
C LEU A 196 14.42 -6.25 23.12
N SER A 197 15.13 -6.78 22.12
CA SER A 197 15.77 -8.10 22.20
C SER A 197 16.76 -8.14 23.36
N LEU A 198 17.60 -7.12 23.49
CA LEU A 198 18.54 -7.01 24.60
C LEU A 198 17.84 -6.75 25.95
N HIS A 199 16.80 -5.90 25.97
CA HIS A 199 16.03 -5.58 27.16
C HIS A 199 15.40 -6.82 27.79
N VAL A 200 14.80 -7.68 26.97
CA VAL A 200 14.17 -8.93 27.43
C VAL A 200 15.23 -9.99 27.80
N GLN A 201 16.41 -9.99 27.17
CA GLN A 201 17.52 -10.90 27.50
C GLN A 201 18.30 -10.54 28.78
N ILE A 202 18.17 -9.32 29.31
CA ILE A 202 18.78 -8.95 30.60
C ILE A 202 18.35 -9.90 31.72
N THR A 203 17.18 -10.54 31.61
CA THR A 203 16.84 -11.71 32.43
C THR A 203 17.56 -12.95 31.87
N ARG A 204 18.75 -13.27 32.43
CA ARG A 204 19.73 -14.33 32.05
C ARG A 204 19.16 -15.75 31.84
N ILE A 205 18.29 -15.94 30.86
CA ILE A 205 17.63 -17.21 30.60
C ILE A 205 17.65 -17.43 29.08
N PRO A 206 17.91 -18.66 28.56
CA PRO A 206 17.97 -18.93 27.13
C PRO A 206 16.75 -18.37 26.37
N LEU A 207 17.00 -17.92 25.13
CA LEU A 207 16.17 -17.08 24.26
C LEU A 207 14.67 -17.45 24.15
N LEU A 208 14.28 -18.66 24.54
CA LEU A 208 12.92 -19.19 24.36
C LEU A 208 12.25 -19.66 25.67
N ARG A 209 12.81 -19.37 26.85
CA ARG A 209 12.24 -19.90 28.11
C ARG A 209 11.13 -19.05 28.72
N THR A 210 11.07 -17.75 28.41
CA THR A 210 10.08 -16.82 28.99
C THR A 210 9.13 -16.29 27.91
N GLY A 211 7.87 -16.05 28.28
CA GLY A 211 6.84 -15.53 27.38
C GLY A 211 7.26 -14.26 26.61
N PRO A 212 7.86 -13.23 27.26
CA PRO A 212 8.34 -12.04 26.56
C PRO A 212 9.42 -12.32 25.51
N SER A 213 10.37 -13.23 25.79
CA SER A 213 11.44 -13.57 24.83
C SER A 213 10.88 -14.28 23.59
N ILE A 214 9.89 -15.15 23.78
CA ILE A 214 9.17 -15.79 22.67
C ILE A 214 8.46 -14.73 21.82
N CYS A 215 7.80 -13.75 22.45
CA CYS A 215 7.13 -12.66 21.71
C CYS A 215 8.13 -11.87 20.85
N VAL A 216 9.28 -11.47 21.41
CA VAL A 216 10.31 -10.75 20.64
C VAL A 216 10.86 -11.60 19.50
N PHE A 217 11.14 -12.88 19.74
CA PHE A 217 11.59 -13.80 18.70
C PHE A 217 10.58 -13.89 17.55
N VAL A 218 9.29 -14.05 17.87
CA VAL A 218 8.20 -14.10 16.87
C VAL A 218 8.13 -12.79 16.08
N ILE A 219 8.22 -11.63 16.73
CA ILE A 219 8.19 -10.32 16.06
C ILE A 219 9.36 -10.16 15.09
N VAL A 220 10.59 -10.50 15.53
CA VAL A 220 11.80 -10.40 14.70
C VAL A 220 11.74 -11.39 13.53
N ALA A 221 11.36 -12.64 13.80
CA ALA A 221 11.20 -13.66 12.76
C ALA A 221 10.13 -13.28 11.74
N LEU A 222 8.99 -12.76 12.20
CA LEU A 222 7.92 -12.27 11.35
C LEU A 222 8.39 -11.13 10.44
N TRP A 223 9.07 -10.13 11.01
CA TRP A 223 9.58 -9.00 10.24
C TRP A 223 10.59 -9.43 9.19
N ALA A 224 11.54 -10.28 9.57
CA ALA A 224 12.54 -10.84 8.67
C ALA A 224 11.90 -11.66 7.54
N ALA A 225 10.93 -12.52 7.87
CA ALA A 225 10.20 -13.30 6.87
C ALA A 225 9.44 -12.42 5.87
N LEU A 226 8.80 -11.35 6.33
CA LEU A 226 8.10 -10.39 5.46
C LEU A 226 9.07 -9.65 4.53
N ILE A 227 10.26 -9.28 5.01
CA ILE A 227 11.30 -8.66 4.18
C ILE A 227 11.81 -9.64 3.14
N VAL A 228 12.18 -10.86 3.54
CA VAL A 228 12.69 -11.90 2.63
C VAL A 228 11.65 -12.22 1.57
N PHE A 229 10.39 -12.43 1.97
CA PHE A 229 9.30 -12.67 1.03
C PHE A 229 9.15 -11.54 0.01
N ARG A 230 9.20 -10.28 0.45
CA ARG A 230 9.13 -9.12 -0.44
C ARG A 230 10.32 -9.04 -1.40
N VAL A 231 11.54 -9.21 -0.90
CA VAL A 231 12.77 -9.17 -1.71
C VAL A 231 12.75 -10.27 -2.75
N VAL A 232 12.44 -11.50 -2.35
CA VAL A 232 12.33 -12.65 -3.25
C VAL A 232 11.27 -12.40 -4.32
N ARG A 233 10.07 -11.96 -3.92
CA ARG A 233 8.99 -11.63 -4.86
C ARG A 233 9.41 -10.52 -5.82
N SER A 234 10.03 -9.45 -5.33
CA SER A 234 10.49 -8.33 -6.15
C SER A 234 11.55 -8.77 -7.16
N ILE A 235 12.50 -9.63 -6.76
CA ILE A 235 13.47 -10.22 -7.68
C ILE A 235 12.73 -10.99 -8.77
N PHE A 236 11.84 -11.92 -8.40
CA PHE A 236 11.09 -12.73 -9.38
C PHE A 236 10.21 -11.89 -10.31
N SER A 237 9.57 -10.82 -9.83
CA SER A 237 8.78 -9.91 -10.69
C SER A 237 9.65 -9.00 -11.57
N SER A 238 10.90 -8.75 -11.17
CA SER A 238 11.83 -7.89 -11.91
C SER A 238 12.71 -8.66 -12.90
N LEU A 239 12.75 -10.01 -12.82
CA LEU A 239 13.56 -10.84 -13.71
C LEU A 239 13.15 -10.62 -15.17
N GLY A 240 14.02 -9.93 -15.92
CA GLY A 240 13.80 -9.60 -17.32
C GLY A 240 12.83 -8.43 -17.56
N ALA A 241 12.40 -7.72 -16.52
CA ALA A 241 11.52 -6.56 -16.67
C ALA A 241 12.27 -5.37 -17.29
N ARG A 242 11.64 -4.71 -18.26
CA ARG A 242 12.18 -3.55 -18.97
C ARG A 242 11.19 -2.39 -18.91
N ALA A 243 11.66 -1.21 -18.55
CA ALA A 243 10.87 0.01 -18.52
C ALA A 243 11.22 0.93 -19.69
N TYR A 244 10.20 1.59 -20.22
CA TYR A 244 10.30 2.59 -21.27
C TYR A 244 9.63 3.86 -20.76
N VAL A 245 10.32 4.99 -20.89
CA VAL A 245 9.79 6.31 -20.52
C VAL A 245 9.38 7.02 -21.79
N ILE A 246 8.10 7.30 -21.93
CA ILE A 246 7.51 7.92 -23.11
C ILE A 246 6.97 9.29 -22.72
N GLY A 247 7.35 10.29 -23.52
CA GLY A 247 6.79 11.62 -23.45
C GLY A 247 5.55 11.74 -24.32
N HIS A 248 4.56 12.49 -23.85
CA HIS A 248 3.47 12.95 -24.71
C HIS A 248 3.68 14.43 -24.97
N GLU A 249 3.80 14.83 -26.23
CA GLU A 249 4.08 16.21 -26.63
C GLU A 249 2.92 17.16 -26.27
N LYS A 250 1.69 16.65 -26.31
CA LYS A 250 0.45 17.41 -26.05
C LYS A 250 0.08 17.53 -24.57
N ASP A 251 0.79 16.83 -23.68
CA ASP A 251 0.46 16.79 -22.25
C ASP A 251 1.48 17.56 -21.42
N ASP A 252 0.99 18.63 -20.79
CA ASP A 252 1.84 19.49 -19.97
C ASP A 252 2.27 18.74 -18.69
N GLY A 253 3.55 18.36 -18.67
CA GLY A 253 4.18 17.72 -17.51
C GLY A 253 3.79 16.28 -17.20
N ILE A 254 3.06 15.51 -18.02
CA ILE A 254 2.75 14.09 -17.76
C ILE A 254 3.78 13.18 -18.44
N VAL A 255 4.19 12.12 -17.74
CA VAL A 255 5.11 11.09 -18.25
C VAL A 255 4.42 9.74 -18.21
N GLN A 256 4.57 8.97 -19.29
CA GLN A 256 4.12 7.59 -19.33
C GLN A 256 5.29 6.64 -19.09
N ILE A 257 5.08 5.68 -18.19
CA ILE A 257 6.02 4.56 -17.99
C ILE A 257 5.35 3.29 -18.51
N VAL A 258 6.01 2.61 -19.42
CA VAL A 258 5.60 1.30 -19.94
C VAL A 258 6.56 0.26 -19.41
N VAL A 259 6.05 -0.84 -18.87
CA VAL A 259 6.87 -1.94 -18.36
C VAL A 259 6.51 -3.23 -19.08
N ASP A 260 7.52 -3.82 -19.71
CA ASP A 260 7.43 -5.16 -20.31
C ASP A 260 7.88 -6.18 -19.28
N PHE A 261 6.99 -7.11 -18.94
CA PHE A 261 7.26 -8.22 -18.04
C PHE A 261 7.58 -9.46 -18.87
N ARG A 262 8.66 -10.16 -18.52
CA ARG A 262 8.98 -11.44 -19.17
C ARG A 262 8.11 -12.60 -18.64
N ASN A 263 7.38 -12.38 -17.55
CA ASN A 263 6.61 -13.40 -16.88
C ASN A 263 5.13 -13.38 -17.36
N PRO A 264 4.71 -14.34 -18.21
CA PRO A 264 3.34 -14.39 -18.75
C PRO A 264 2.30 -14.78 -17.70
N TRP A 265 2.73 -15.32 -16.55
CA TRP A 265 1.82 -15.71 -15.45
C TRP A 265 1.36 -14.51 -14.62
N PHE A 266 1.88 -13.31 -14.89
CA PHE A 266 1.55 -12.11 -14.17
C PHE A 266 0.18 -11.57 -14.60
N LYS A 267 -0.87 -11.89 -13.83
CA LYS A 267 -2.23 -11.41 -14.10
C LYS A 267 -2.48 -10.09 -13.42
N PHE A 268 -2.78 -9.07 -14.22
CA PHE A 268 -3.22 -7.77 -13.76
C PHE A 268 -4.72 -7.74 -13.51
N GLN A 269 -5.13 -6.95 -12.52
CA GLN A 269 -6.53 -6.69 -12.21
C GLN A 269 -6.76 -5.18 -12.08
N PRO A 270 -7.99 -4.71 -12.33
CA PRO A 270 -8.31 -3.31 -12.15
C PRO A 270 -8.16 -2.86 -10.69
N GLY A 271 -7.81 -1.59 -10.48
CA GLY A 271 -7.59 -1.02 -9.15
C GLY A 271 -6.19 -1.29 -8.55
N GLN A 272 -5.34 -2.03 -9.28
CA GLN A 272 -3.99 -2.32 -8.81
C GLN A 272 -3.00 -1.19 -9.06
N PHE A 273 -1.92 -1.18 -8.28
CA PHE A 273 -0.77 -0.32 -8.43
C PHE A 273 0.51 -1.11 -8.18
N MET A 274 1.64 -0.57 -8.61
CA MET A 274 2.94 -1.22 -8.49
C MET A 274 3.99 -0.23 -8.03
N TYR A 275 4.90 -0.70 -7.20
CA TYR A 275 6.09 0.04 -6.83
C TYR A 275 7.15 -0.17 -7.90
N ILE A 276 7.57 0.90 -8.56
CA ILE A 276 8.54 0.85 -9.65
C ILE A 276 9.76 1.66 -9.25
N THR A 277 10.93 1.07 -9.48
CA THR A 277 12.23 1.69 -9.34
C THR A 277 12.98 1.53 -10.65
N ILE A 278 13.54 2.63 -11.17
CA ILE A 278 14.34 2.63 -12.40
C ILE A 278 15.73 3.16 -12.03
N PRO A 279 16.70 2.27 -11.74
CA PRO A 279 18.01 2.65 -11.20
C PRO A 279 18.78 3.68 -12.05
N SER A 280 18.58 3.67 -13.37
CA SER A 280 19.29 4.55 -14.30
C SER A 280 18.86 6.02 -14.26
N ILE A 281 17.74 6.34 -13.58
CA ILE A 281 17.18 7.71 -13.53
C ILE A 281 17.90 8.57 -12.49
N SER A 282 18.43 7.97 -11.43
CA SER A 282 19.18 8.69 -10.39
C SER A 282 20.05 7.72 -9.58
N SER A 283 21.18 8.18 -9.07
CA SER A 283 22.05 7.40 -8.17
C SER A 283 21.34 6.96 -6.88
N SER A 284 20.38 7.76 -6.38
CA SER A 284 19.54 7.41 -5.23
C SER A 284 18.27 6.62 -5.62
N ALA A 285 18.01 6.40 -6.91
CA ALA A 285 16.78 5.75 -7.37
C ALA A 285 16.63 4.33 -6.80
N VAL A 286 17.73 3.61 -6.57
CA VAL A 286 17.70 2.25 -5.99
C VAL A 286 17.07 2.23 -4.59
N LEU A 287 17.18 3.33 -3.84
CA LEU A 287 16.60 3.48 -2.50
C LEU A 287 15.19 4.10 -2.54
N GLN A 288 14.73 4.47 -3.73
CA GLN A 288 13.49 5.16 -3.99
C GLN A 288 12.55 4.26 -4.79
N SER A 289 11.61 3.62 -4.10
CA SER A 289 10.49 2.94 -4.75
C SER A 289 9.22 3.76 -4.65
N HIS A 290 8.57 4.01 -5.79
CA HIS A 290 7.38 4.86 -5.91
C HIS A 290 6.17 4.06 -6.41
N PRO A 291 5.00 4.22 -5.77
CA PRO A 291 3.78 3.55 -6.21
C PRO A 291 3.22 4.28 -7.44
N PHE A 292 2.96 3.53 -8.52
CA PHE A 292 2.29 4.00 -9.71
C PHE A 292 1.06 3.15 -9.98
N GLN A 293 -0.06 3.82 -10.23
CA GLN A 293 -1.32 3.15 -10.53
C GLN A 293 -1.25 2.50 -11.91
N LEU A 294 -1.68 1.25 -11.99
CA LEU A 294 -1.86 0.57 -13.25
C LEU A 294 -2.98 1.27 -14.01
N VAL A 295 -2.71 1.67 -15.26
CA VAL A 295 -3.68 2.36 -16.12
C VAL A 295 -4.23 1.43 -17.17
N TRP A 296 -3.38 0.58 -17.73
CA TRP A 296 -3.73 -0.40 -18.74
C TRP A 296 -2.73 -1.56 -18.72
N TRP A 297 -3.10 -2.67 -19.34
CA TRP A 297 -2.18 -3.78 -19.60
C TRP A 297 -2.51 -4.47 -20.92
N ASP A 298 -1.52 -5.10 -21.52
CA ASP A 298 -1.66 -5.96 -22.68
C ASP A 298 -1.16 -7.36 -22.30
N GLN A 299 -2.07 -8.34 -22.26
CA GLN A 299 -1.74 -9.70 -21.82
C GLN A 299 -0.84 -10.45 -22.81
N PRO A 300 -1.14 -10.48 -24.13
CA PRO A 300 -0.25 -11.05 -25.14
C PRO A 300 1.21 -10.60 -25.03
N LEU A 301 1.42 -9.29 -24.80
CA LEU A 301 2.75 -8.70 -24.69
C LEU A 301 3.29 -8.66 -23.26
N SER A 302 2.51 -9.12 -22.27
CA SER A 302 2.83 -9.02 -20.84
C SER A 302 3.29 -7.60 -20.45
N ARG A 303 2.60 -6.60 -20.97
CA ARG A 303 2.99 -5.18 -20.88
C ARG A 303 2.02 -4.42 -19.97
N ALA A 304 2.54 -3.55 -19.11
CA ALA A 304 1.73 -2.67 -18.27
C ALA A 304 2.04 -1.20 -18.50
N PHE A 305 1.03 -0.36 -18.37
CA PHE A 305 1.12 1.07 -18.62
C PHE A 305 0.79 1.84 -17.33
N PHE A 306 1.62 2.82 -17.03
CA PHE A 306 1.52 3.69 -15.86
C PHE A 306 1.59 5.14 -16.29
N LEU A 307 0.74 5.99 -15.70
CA LEU A 307 0.77 7.43 -15.90
C LEU A 307 1.35 8.11 -14.65
N VAL A 308 2.29 9.03 -14.87
CA VAL A 308 3.02 9.72 -13.82
C VAL A 308 2.88 11.22 -14.01
N ARG A 309 2.51 11.93 -12.95
CA ARG A 309 2.71 13.37 -12.84
C ARG A 309 4.02 13.64 -12.10
N PRO A 310 5.10 13.99 -12.82
CA PRO A 310 6.30 14.59 -12.26
C PRO A 310 5.99 15.59 -11.15
N GLY A 311 6.51 15.30 -9.95
CA GLY A 311 6.51 16.21 -8.80
C GLY A 311 7.94 16.60 -8.44
N LYS A 312 8.30 16.49 -7.16
CA LYS A 312 9.69 16.66 -6.68
C LYS A 312 10.43 15.31 -6.63
N GLY A 313 11.76 15.34 -6.58
CA GLY A 313 12.60 14.15 -6.40
C GLY A 313 12.67 13.25 -7.65
N PHE A 314 12.63 11.93 -7.47
CA PHE A 314 12.70 10.91 -8.53
C PHE A 314 11.83 11.24 -9.76
N THR A 315 10.57 11.62 -9.50
CA THR A 315 9.59 11.86 -10.57
C THR A 315 9.90 13.08 -11.43
N ARG A 316 10.69 14.05 -10.93
CA ARG A 316 11.19 15.17 -11.74
C ARG A 316 12.24 14.70 -12.72
N ASN A 317 13.11 13.78 -12.31
CA ASN A 317 14.19 13.27 -13.16
C ASN A 317 13.66 12.45 -14.35
N LEU A 318 12.43 11.92 -14.26
CA LEU A 318 11.72 11.33 -15.40
C LEU A 318 11.53 12.33 -16.56
N LEU A 319 11.45 13.64 -16.28
CA LEU A 319 11.29 14.67 -17.31
C LEU A 319 12.51 14.78 -18.22
N HIS A 320 13.72 14.52 -17.72
CA HIS A 320 14.93 14.55 -18.56
C HIS A 320 14.94 13.41 -19.58
N HIS A 321 14.43 12.24 -19.18
CA HIS A 321 14.25 11.12 -20.10
C HIS A 321 13.11 11.37 -21.08
N ARG A 322 12.04 12.06 -20.64
CA ARG A 322 10.98 12.55 -21.52
C ARG A 322 11.54 13.49 -22.59
N SER A 323 12.30 14.51 -22.22
CA SER A 323 12.87 15.47 -23.19
C SER A 323 13.83 14.79 -24.18
N ALA A 324 14.64 13.84 -23.71
CA ALA A 324 15.53 13.05 -24.57
C ALA A 324 14.78 12.11 -25.52
N TRP A 325 13.56 11.67 -25.17
CA TRP A 325 12.67 10.94 -26.07
C TRP A 325 12.07 11.88 -27.12
N MET A 326 11.52 13.02 -26.70
CA MET A 326 10.89 13.99 -27.60
C MET A 326 11.87 14.54 -28.65
N SER A 327 13.16 14.70 -28.30
CA SER A 327 14.19 15.17 -29.23
C SER A 327 14.55 14.17 -30.35
N ARG A 328 14.02 12.93 -30.33
CA ARG A 328 14.32 11.89 -31.34
C ARG A 328 13.43 11.96 -32.58
N GLY A 329 12.45 12.86 -32.60
CA GLY A 329 11.55 13.08 -33.74
C GLY A 329 10.44 12.04 -33.86
N GLU A 330 9.27 12.47 -34.36
CA GLU A 330 8.05 11.67 -34.51
C GLU A 330 8.06 10.88 -35.83
N SER A 331 9.07 10.05 -36.07
CA SER A 331 9.28 9.38 -37.38
C SER A 331 9.07 7.86 -37.38
N THR A 332 8.56 7.27 -36.29
CA THR A 332 8.23 5.83 -36.24
C THR A 332 6.81 5.58 -35.78
N GLU A 333 6.22 4.52 -36.35
CA GLU A 333 4.84 4.14 -36.06
C GLU A 333 4.64 3.71 -34.61
N ASP A 334 5.68 3.28 -33.86
CA ASP A 334 5.55 2.84 -32.47
C ASP A 334 6.45 3.61 -31.46
N PRO A 335 5.87 4.44 -30.57
CA PRO A 335 6.58 5.25 -29.56
C PRO A 335 7.55 4.47 -28.64
N ILE A 336 7.27 3.18 -28.41
CA ILE A 336 8.05 2.29 -27.56
C ILE A 336 9.38 1.90 -28.23
N MET A 337 9.41 1.75 -29.57
CA MET A 337 10.65 1.40 -30.29
C MET A 337 11.69 2.52 -30.24
N MET A 338 11.26 3.78 -30.14
CA MET A 338 12.16 4.93 -29.97
C MET A 338 12.58 5.14 -28.52
N ALA A 339 11.85 4.57 -27.57
CA ALA A 339 12.09 4.75 -26.15
C ALA A 339 13.37 4.04 -25.70
N THR A 340 14.12 4.71 -24.83
CA THR A 340 15.32 4.11 -24.24
C THR A 340 14.88 2.98 -23.33
N THR A 341 15.41 1.78 -23.57
CA THR A 341 15.13 0.61 -22.74
C THR A 341 15.91 0.72 -21.43
N LEU A 342 15.21 0.80 -20.31
CA LEU A 342 15.80 0.92 -18.98
C LEU A 342 15.53 -0.36 -18.17
N ARG A 343 16.51 -0.77 -17.37
CA ARG A 343 16.27 -1.82 -16.37
C ARG A 343 15.36 -1.28 -15.27
N THR A 344 14.43 -2.10 -14.81
CA THR A 344 13.51 -1.70 -13.74
C THR A 344 13.38 -2.80 -12.69
N ILE A 345 13.23 -2.36 -11.44
CA ILE A 345 12.85 -3.20 -10.32
C ILE A 345 11.37 -2.91 -10.05
N VAL A 346 10.58 -3.97 -10.04
CA VAL A 346 9.13 -3.90 -9.84
C VAL A 346 8.76 -4.69 -8.61
N GLU A 347 7.93 -4.09 -7.76
CA GLU A 347 7.36 -4.70 -6.56
C GLU A 347 5.82 -4.56 -6.64
N GLY A 348 5.11 -5.69 -6.73
CA GLY A 348 3.66 -5.68 -6.94
C GLY A 348 3.12 -6.94 -7.61
N PRO A 349 1.84 -6.95 -8.03
CA PRO A 349 0.91 -5.84 -7.94
C PRO A 349 0.30 -5.77 -6.54
N TYR A 350 -0.07 -4.56 -6.13
CA TYR A 350 -0.75 -4.25 -4.89
C TYR A 350 -2.09 -3.58 -5.20
N GLY A 351 -2.96 -3.44 -4.18
CA GLY A 351 -4.30 -2.91 -4.37
C GLY A 351 -5.35 -4.01 -4.40
N LEU A 352 -6.61 -3.60 -4.21
CA LEU A 352 -7.77 -4.49 -4.21
C LEU A 352 -8.48 -4.41 -5.55
N SER A 353 -9.05 -5.54 -5.95
CA SER A 353 -9.88 -5.74 -7.14
C SER A 353 -11.30 -6.19 -6.74
N ASP A 354 -11.82 -5.63 -5.66
CA ASP A 354 -13.06 -6.04 -5.01
C ASP A 354 -14.32 -5.47 -5.67
N LEU A 355 -14.17 -4.45 -6.52
CA LEU A 355 -15.29 -3.79 -7.18
C LEU A 355 -15.83 -4.63 -8.35
N LYS A 356 -16.89 -5.40 -8.07
CA LYS A 356 -17.61 -6.22 -9.07
C LYS A 356 -18.56 -5.35 -9.91
N LEU A 357 -18.01 -4.58 -10.85
CA LEU A 357 -18.82 -3.72 -11.73
C LEU A 357 -19.66 -4.50 -12.74
N GLY A 358 -19.23 -5.72 -13.11
CA GLY A 358 -19.86 -6.53 -14.16
C GLY A 358 -21.30 -7.00 -13.89
N SER A 359 -21.78 -6.90 -12.64
CA SER A 359 -23.16 -7.24 -12.25
C SER A 359 -24.16 -6.10 -12.44
N TYR A 360 -23.70 -4.89 -12.79
CA TYR A 360 -24.55 -3.73 -12.97
C TYR A 360 -24.83 -3.52 -14.46
N GLY A 361 -26.09 -3.33 -14.84
CA GLY A 361 -26.48 -3.06 -16.23
C GLY A 361 -25.92 -1.74 -16.78
N THR A 362 -25.76 -0.72 -15.93
CA THR A 362 -25.12 0.56 -16.28
C THR A 362 -24.10 0.94 -15.22
N VAL A 363 -22.89 1.30 -15.63
CA VAL A 363 -21.81 1.76 -14.75
C VAL A 363 -21.56 3.24 -15.02
N LEU A 364 -21.68 4.07 -13.98
CA LEU A 364 -21.35 5.49 -14.03
C LEU A 364 -19.96 5.72 -13.41
N MET A 365 -19.08 6.39 -14.14
CA MET A 365 -17.71 6.69 -13.73
C MET A 365 -17.51 8.21 -13.76
N VAL A 366 -16.93 8.75 -12.69
CA VAL A 366 -16.70 10.19 -12.54
C VAL A 366 -15.24 10.43 -12.17
N ALA A 367 -14.50 11.13 -13.03
CA ALA A 367 -13.08 11.39 -12.86
C ALA A 367 -12.75 12.88 -13.02
N THR A 368 -11.66 13.30 -12.39
CA THR A 368 -11.11 14.66 -12.52
C THR A 368 -9.60 14.57 -12.81
N GLY A 369 -9.10 15.30 -13.82
CA GLY A 369 -7.68 15.32 -14.21
C GLY A 369 -7.11 13.90 -14.42
N LEU A 370 -5.95 13.60 -13.81
CA LEU A 370 -5.35 12.26 -13.85
C LEU A 370 -6.14 11.17 -13.11
N GLY A 371 -7.22 11.52 -12.40
CA GLY A 371 -8.10 10.55 -11.75
C GLY A 371 -8.69 9.52 -12.72
N ILE A 372 -8.75 9.84 -14.01
CA ILE A 372 -9.16 8.92 -15.08
C ILE A 372 -8.31 7.65 -15.14
N ALA A 373 -7.01 7.74 -14.82
CA ALA A 373 -6.10 6.60 -14.79
C ALA A 373 -6.60 5.47 -13.87
N SER A 374 -7.34 5.81 -12.82
CA SER A 374 -7.91 4.82 -11.90
C SER A 374 -9.11 4.06 -12.46
N GLN A 375 -9.77 4.60 -13.48
CA GLN A 375 -11.01 4.06 -14.07
C GLN A 375 -10.73 3.24 -15.33
N LEU A 376 -9.70 3.59 -16.10
CA LEU A 376 -9.32 2.88 -17.33
C LEU A 376 -9.12 1.37 -17.14
N PRO A 377 -8.48 0.88 -16.05
CA PRO A 377 -8.39 -0.56 -15.80
C PRO A 377 -9.76 -1.25 -15.69
N TYR A 378 -10.73 -0.58 -15.07
CA TYR A 378 -12.08 -1.12 -14.90
C TYR A 378 -12.85 -1.12 -16.22
N ILE A 379 -12.71 -0.08 -17.04
CA ILE A 379 -13.27 -0.04 -18.39
C ILE A 379 -12.71 -1.20 -19.20
N LYS A 380 -11.38 -1.38 -19.21
CA LYS A 380 -10.73 -2.51 -19.89
C LYS A 380 -11.35 -3.84 -19.47
N HIS A 381 -11.42 -4.07 -18.16
CA HIS A 381 -11.91 -5.32 -17.61
C HIS A 381 -13.38 -5.56 -18.03
N LEU A 382 -14.23 -4.53 -18.01
CA LEU A 382 -15.62 -4.63 -18.47
C LEU A 382 -15.71 -4.93 -19.97
N LEU A 383 -14.85 -4.34 -20.81
CA LEU A 383 -14.81 -4.60 -22.25
C LEU A 383 -14.35 -6.03 -22.56
N ASP A 384 -13.25 -6.48 -21.96
CA ASP A 384 -12.75 -7.86 -22.11
C ASP A 384 -13.82 -8.87 -21.65
N ALA A 385 -14.49 -8.57 -20.53
CA ALA A 385 -15.53 -9.42 -19.98
C ALA A 385 -16.82 -9.40 -20.82
N HIS A 386 -17.14 -8.27 -21.47
CA HIS A 386 -18.24 -8.17 -22.42
C HIS A 386 -17.98 -8.99 -23.68
N HIS A 387 -16.77 -8.92 -24.25
CA HIS A 387 -16.36 -9.74 -25.39
C HIS A 387 -16.44 -11.25 -25.09
N SER A 388 -16.16 -11.66 -23.85
CA SER A 388 -16.29 -13.04 -23.39
C SER A 388 -17.70 -13.40 -22.89
N ARG A 389 -18.68 -12.50 -23.02
CA ARG A 389 -20.08 -12.68 -22.56
C ARG A 389 -20.18 -13.04 -21.07
N SER A 390 -19.26 -12.54 -20.25
CA SER A 390 -19.16 -12.87 -18.81
C SER A 390 -19.66 -11.75 -17.88
N VAL A 391 -20.25 -10.67 -18.42
CA VAL A 391 -20.83 -9.56 -17.66
C VAL A 391 -22.21 -9.17 -18.15
N THR A 392 -22.99 -8.61 -17.23
CA THR A 392 -24.34 -8.06 -17.48
C THR A 392 -24.32 -6.58 -17.84
N THR A 393 -23.16 -5.91 -17.71
CA THR A 393 -23.01 -4.50 -18.01
C THR A 393 -23.25 -4.22 -19.49
N GLN A 394 -24.21 -3.34 -19.75
CA GLN A 394 -24.63 -2.91 -21.08
C GLN A 394 -24.25 -1.47 -21.37
N LYS A 395 -23.97 -0.62 -20.37
CA LYS A 395 -23.65 0.81 -20.60
C LYS A 395 -22.57 1.27 -19.62
N ILE A 396 -21.60 2.05 -20.11
CA ILE A 396 -20.56 2.66 -19.28
C ILE A 396 -20.61 4.17 -19.52
N LYS A 397 -21.10 4.96 -18.58
CA LYS A 397 -21.13 6.42 -18.69
C LYS A 397 -19.91 7.02 -18.00
N LEU A 398 -19.08 7.77 -18.71
CA LEU A 398 -17.88 8.38 -18.16
C LEU A 398 -18.01 9.91 -18.19
N PHE A 399 -17.93 10.50 -17.00
CA PHE A 399 -17.86 11.94 -16.78
C PHE A 399 -16.44 12.29 -16.40
N TRP A 400 -15.76 13.08 -17.21
CA TRP A 400 -14.37 13.42 -16.98
C TRP A 400 -14.15 14.92 -17.08
N GLU A 401 -13.78 15.52 -15.96
CA GLU A 401 -13.44 16.93 -15.84
C GLU A 401 -11.92 17.12 -15.99
N VAL A 402 -11.50 18.04 -16.84
CA VAL A 402 -10.09 18.35 -17.08
C VAL A 402 -9.87 19.84 -16.86
N GLN A 403 -8.98 20.20 -15.92
CA GLN A 403 -8.54 21.59 -15.76
C GLN A 403 -7.58 21.97 -16.89
N MET A 404 -7.90 23.04 -17.61
CA MET A 404 -7.06 23.66 -18.64
C MET A 404 -6.18 24.73 -17.98
N GLU A 405 -4.89 24.47 -17.79
CA GLU A 405 -3.93 25.55 -17.52
C GLU A 405 -3.53 26.19 -18.87
N GLY A 406 -4.06 27.39 -19.13
CA GLY A 406 -3.35 28.44 -19.87
C GLY A 406 -3.09 28.28 -21.38
N SER A 407 -4.06 27.88 -22.21
CA SER A 407 -4.01 28.22 -23.64
C SER A 407 -5.38 28.54 -24.25
N THR A 408 -5.48 29.74 -24.82
CA THR A 408 -6.66 30.41 -25.40
C THR A 408 -7.17 29.82 -26.73
N HIS A 409 -6.95 28.53 -26.98
CA HIS A 409 -7.47 27.86 -28.17
C HIS A 409 -8.24 26.60 -27.78
N THR A 410 -9.51 26.56 -28.18
CA THR A 410 -10.42 25.42 -28.05
C THR A 410 -9.90 24.24 -28.88
N HIS A 411 -8.89 23.55 -28.37
CA HIS A 411 -8.46 22.27 -28.90
C HIS A 411 -9.04 21.16 -28.03
N THR A 412 -9.85 20.30 -28.64
CA THR A 412 -10.21 19.00 -28.08
C THR A 412 -8.91 18.24 -27.78
N ARG A 413 -8.45 18.23 -26.53
CA ARG A 413 -7.31 17.42 -26.11
C ARG A 413 -7.72 15.95 -26.11
N THR A 414 -7.35 15.24 -27.17
CA THR A 414 -7.27 13.78 -27.10
C THR A 414 -6.01 13.47 -26.30
N LEU A 415 -6.14 13.01 -25.04
CA LEU A 415 -5.04 12.28 -24.41
C LEU A 415 -4.72 11.11 -25.35
N SER A 416 -3.56 11.15 -26.00
CA SER A 416 -3.07 10.06 -26.83
C SER A 416 -2.65 8.92 -25.90
N PHE A 417 -3.64 8.16 -25.43
CA PHE A 417 -3.40 6.96 -24.65
C PHE A 417 -2.63 5.94 -25.51
N PRO A 418 -1.75 5.12 -24.91
CA PRO A 418 -0.83 4.23 -25.64
C PRO A 418 -1.60 3.29 -26.57
N ARG A 419 -1.13 3.05 -27.81
CA ARG A 419 -1.65 1.97 -28.69
C ARG A 419 -1.79 0.68 -27.85
N PRO A 420 -3.02 0.30 -27.45
CA PRO A 420 -4.04 -0.28 -28.32
C PRO A 420 -5.38 0.50 -28.41
N TRP A 421 -5.47 1.77 -28.00
CA TRP A 421 -6.75 2.52 -28.14
C TRP A 421 -7.19 2.78 -29.59
N HIS A 422 -6.26 2.78 -30.55
CA HIS A 422 -6.60 2.92 -31.97
C HIS A 422 -7.39 1.73 -32.54
N THR A 423 -7.41 0.59 -31.83
CA THR A 423 -8.16 -0.61 -32.24
C THR A 423 -9.36 -0.89 -31.35
N CYS A 424 -9.74 0.01 -30.42
CA CYS A 424 -11.13 0.06 -29.98
C CYS A 424 -11.92 0.66 -31.14
N PRO A 425 -12.72 -0.13 -31.89
CA PRO A 425 -13.75 0.49 -32.70
C PRO A 425 -14.59 1.33 -31.73
N VAL A 426 -14.53 2.64 -31.92
CA VAL A 426 -15.62 3.52 -31.55
C VAL A 426 -16.87 2.82 -32.09
N ILE A 427 -17.73 2.37 -31.17
CA ILE A 427 -18.97 1.58 -31.37
C ILE A 427 -18.76 0.05 -31.37
N VAL A 428 -19.06 -0.59 -30.23
CA VAL A 428 -19.94 -1.78 -30.17
C VAL A 428 -20.71 -1.80 -28.84
N GLY A 429 -22.04 -1.64 -28.91
CA GLY A 429 -23.00 -2.33 -28.03
C GLY A 429 -23.18 -1.87 -26.59
N ALA A 430 -22.43 -0.87 -26.12
CA ALA A 430 -22.70 -0.20 -24.87
C ALA A 430 -22.74 1.31 -25.08
N ASP A 431 -23.82 1.98 -24.68
CA ASP A 431 -23.89 3.44 -24.80
C ASP A 431 -22.84 4.06 -23.86
N VAL A 432 -21.64 4.28 -24.39
CA VAL A 432 -20.57 4.99 -23.70
C VAL A 432 -20.72 6.47 -23.98
N PHE A 433 -21.48 7.14 -23.11
CA PHE A 433 -21.59 8.58 -23.14
C PHE A 433 -20.35 9.16 -22.43
N LEU A 434 -19.45 9.75 -23.22
CA LEU A 434 -18.39 10.62 -22.72
C LEU A 434 -18.95 12.03 -22.64
N LEU A 435 -19.27 12.49 -21.43
CA LEU A 435 -19.61 13.88 -21.18
C LEU A 435 -18.36 14.59 -20.66
N VAL A 436 -17.70 15.31 -21.57
CA VAL A 436 -16.58 16.20 -21.23
C VAL A 436 -17.19 17.56 -20.92
N PHE A 437 -17.07 18.00 -19.66
CA PHE A 437 -17.48 19.34 -19.25
C PHE A 437 -16.25 20.25 -19.21
N GLN A 438 -16.37 21.40 -19.89
CA GLN A 438 -15.37 22.45 -19.92
C GLN A 438 -15.69 23.45 -18.80
N ALA A 439 -14.99 23.40 -17.68
CA ALA A 439 -15.05 24.44 -16.67
C ALA A 439 -14.26 25.65 -17.18
N THR A 440 -14.94 26.75 -17.47
CA THR A 440 -14.32 28.07 -17.65
C THR A 440 -14.43 28.82 -16.32
N ASP A 441 -13.46 29.70 -16.02
CA ASP A 441 -13.34 30.44 -14.74
C ASP A 441 -14.50 31.42 -14.43
N THR A 442 -15.60 31.36 -15.18
CA THR A 442 -16.85 32.05 -14.87
C THR A 442 -17.79 31.04 -14.23
N GLY A 443 -18.14 31.25 -12.96
CA GLY A 443 -18.98 30.35 -12.17
C GLY A 443 -20.26 29.87 -12.85
N PHE A 444 -20.81 28.77 -12.33
CA PHE A 444 -22.10 28.21 -12.75
C PHE A 444 -23.14 29.32 -12.94
N PRO A 445 -23.78 29.44 -14.11
CA PRO A 445 -24.98 30.24 -14.23
C PRO A 445 -26.07 29.58 -13.37
N ASP A 446 -26.61 30.33 -12.42
CA ASP A 446 -27.77 29.92 -11.64
C ASP A 446 -28.92 29.53 -12.59
N GLY A 447 -29.26 28.24 -12.65
CA GLY A 447 -30.38 27.80 -13.50
C GLY A 447 -30.49 26.31 -13.86
N TRP A 448 -29.69 25.39 -13.30
CA TRP A 448 -29.72 23.96 -13.70
C TRP A 448 -30.16 22.98 -12.59
N LEU A 449 -30.88 23.47 -11.59
CA LEU A 449 -31.69 22.63 -10.72
C LEU A 449 -33.14 23.04 -10.85
N ASN A 450 -33.83 22.41 -11.80
CA ASN A 450 -35.25 22.06 -11.72
C ASN A 450 -35.47 20.73 -12.43
#